data_AF-A0A9P6D4X4-F1
#
_entry.id   AF-A0A9P6D4X4-F1
#
_cell.length_a   1.000
_cell.length_b   1.000
_cell.length_c   1.000
_cell.angle_alpha   90.00
_cell.angle_beta   90.00
_cell.angle_gamma   90.00
#
_symmetry.space_group_name_H-M   'P 1'
#
loop_
_entity.id
_entity.type
_entity.pdbx_description
1 polymer ?
#
loop_
_entity_poly.entity_id
_entity_poly.type
_entity_poly.pdbx_seq_one_letter_code
_entity_poly.pdbx_strand_id
1 'polypeptide(L)'
;MSSTDTLTIPSSNSRLSLGSTATIVQSLHTQPILFPEIWLLVFPYLKPQDLRSVSLTCVVFRYLAQPLLFSVLDVSPFLLSYNAERPILRPRNYLERCQERLEYYKLPHIAHGVHHCWISPYTRSGFPARNQQDDLEPSLIIDTVLEALPLFPNLSTLSWHCIDITPEWWNVIQTVSIKKLWLNSSTIPLSISSPFPSITHLDLDQWPWEGRVTNHVSIHEERSLGVSEIALNHVIQPEVIQTISVPRADTARHLFSVLSQMTYGLRTLKIPFSSVTDPNFLPALEHCPTLESLCIFPPSSDERSRDAAIDSLPATTLPALTKYEGPYSHIMQFSRQPLQKIVLWGFDDSPALCDPDALVRSVSDLAETGTVDSLRSLQVTVVDITHDLLEVFAPFTRLESIIIQSQDSSPKDLPFSHFPRM
;
A
#
# COMPACT_ATOMS: atom_id res chain seq x y z
N MET A 1 35.97 -26.55 -55.95
CA MET A 1 34.59 -26.06 -56.12
C MET A 1 34.36 -25.10 -54.97
N SER A 2 34.77 -23.84 -55.16
CA SER A 2 33.87 -22.69 -55.39
C SER A 2 32.93 -22.49 -54.20
N SER A 3 32.96 -21.40 -53.44
CA SER A 3 32.99 -20.02 -53.95
C SER A 3 33.57 -19.05 -52.91
N THR A 4 34.41 -18.15 -53.39
CA THR A 4 34.87 -16.92 -52.76
C THR A 4 33.89 -15.81 -53.10
N ASP A 5 33.17 -15.27 -52.12
CA ASP A 5 32.41 -14.03 -52.30
C ASP A 5 33.16 -12.85 -51.68
N THR A 6 33.56 -11.95 -52.56
CA THR A 6 34.21 -10.68 -52.30
C THR A 6 33.22 -9.62 -52.74
N LEU A 7 32.70 -8.78 -51.82
CA LEU A 7 31.82 -7.67 -52.18
C LEU A 7 32.24 -6.38 -51.46
N THR A 8 33.08 -5.65 -52.20
CA THR A 8 33.13 -4.21 -52.45
C THR A 8 32.29 -3.26 -51.58
N ILE A 9 33.01 -2.36 -50.89
CA ILE A 9 32.55 -1.11 -50.29
C ILE A 9 32.54 -0.02 -51.37
N PRO A 10 31.45 0.76 -51.57
CA PRO A 10 31.52 2.00 -52.33
C PRO A 10 31.73 3.19 -51.39
N SER A 11 32.91 3.79 -51.51
CA SER A 11 33.21 5.15 -51.08
C SER A 11 32.59 6.15 -52.05
N SER A 12 31.70 7.01 -51.59
CA SER A 12 31.24 8.17 -52.37
C SER A 12 31.33 9.45 -51.55
N ASN A 13 32.49 10.12 -51.70
CA ASN A 13 32.65 11.55 -51.50
C ASN A 13 31.77 12.28 -52.53
N SER A 14 30.84 13.11 -52.06
CA SER A 14 30.28 14.19 -52.89
C SER A 14 30.27 15.49 -52.11
N ARG A 15 31.20 16.38 -52.52
CA ARG A 15 31.20 17.81 -52.22
C ARG A 15 30.20 18.48 -53.16
N LEU A 16 29.19 19.15 -52.63
CA LEU A 16 28.38 20.18 -53.30
C LEU A 16 28.16 21.29 -52.27
N SER A 17 28.99 22.33 -52.34
CA SER A 17 28.73 23.64 -52.97
C SER A 17 28.01 24.61 -52.04
N LEU A 18 28.77 25.61 -51.58
CA LEU A 18 28.25 26.84 -51.00
C LEU A 18 27.31 27.53 -52.01
N GLY A 19 26.07 27.77 -51.60
CA GLY A 19 25.10 28.62 -52.27
C GLY A 19 24.38 29.45 -51.22
N SER A 20 24.56 30.76 -51.31
CA SER A 20 24.17 31.80 -50.36
C SER A 20 22.67 32.10 -50.37
N THR A 21 22.20 32.62 -49.22
CA THR A 21 21.08 33.56 -49.03
C THR A 21 19.64 33.10 -49.30
N ALA A 22 18.98 32.65 -48.23
CA ALA A 22 17.61 33.05 -47.91
C ALA A 22 17.54 33.34 -46.40
N THR A 23 17.59 34.63 -46.06
CA THR A 23 17.44 35.17 -44.71
C THR A 23 16.00 34.94 -44.27
N ILE A 24 15.71 33.79 -43.65
CA ILE A 24 14.51 33.64 -42.84
C ILE A 24 14.82 34.34 -41.52
N VAL A 25 14.27 35.54 -41.36
CA VAL A 25 14.14 36.20 -40.06
C VAL A 25 13.19 35.35 -39.24
N GLN A 26 13.69 34.27 -38.64
CA GLN A 26 13.03 33.63 -37.51
C GLN A 26 13.23 34.59 -36.34
N SER A 27 12.16 35.31 -36.01
CA SER A 27 12.01 35.96 -34.73
C SER A 27 12.35 34.94 -33.64
N LEU A 28 13.54 35.06 -33.06
CA LEU A 28 13.91 34.45 -31.80
C LEU A 28 13.00 35.07 -30.74
N HIS A 29 11.75 34.61 -30.67
CA HIS A 29 11.06 34.57 -29.40
C HIS A 29 11.89 33.63 -28.54
N THR A 30 12.85 34.21 -27.83
CA THR A 30 13.39 33.65 -26.59
C THR A 30 12.21 33.46 -25.67
N GLN A 31 11.50 32.34 -25.84
CA GLN A 31 10.56 31.89 -24.84
C GLN A 31 11.34 31.87 -23.53
N PRO A 32 10.81 32.46 -22.46
CA PRO A 32 11.49 32.40 -21.17
C PRO A 32 11.68 30.93 -20.83
N ILE A 33 12.94 30.48 -20.90
CA ILE A 33 13.32 29.13 -20.51
C ILE A 33 13.08 29.11 -19.00
N LEU A 34 11.99 28.46 -18.59
CA LEU A 34 11.72 28.24 -17.18
C LEU A 34 12.93 27.50 -16.57
N PHE A 35 13.39 27.99 -15.43
CA PHE A 35 14.52 27.38 -14.72
C PHE A 35 14.20 25.92 -14.35
N PRO A 36 15.18 25.01 -14.34
CA PRO A 36 14.99 23.60 -14.00
C PRO A 36 14.20 23.36 -12.71
N GLU A 37 14.38 24.22 -11.71
CA GLU A 37 13.70 24.20 -10.41
C GLU A 37 12.19 24.35 -10.55
N ILE A 38 11.71 25.15 -11.51
CA ILE A 38 10.27 25.30 -11.77
C ILE A 38 9.71 23.99 -12.33
N TRP A 39 10.44 23.31 -13.20
CA TRP A 39 10.01 22.02 -13.73
C TRP A 39 9.97 20.93 -12.65
N LEU A 40 10.89 20.97 -11.67
CA LEU A 40 10.85 20.07 -10.51
C LEU A 40 9.63 20.30 -9.61
N LEU A 41 9.05 21.50 -9.61
CA LEU A 41 7.76 21.77 -8.96
C LEU A 41 6.58 21.28 -9.79
N VAL A 42 6.68 21.29 -11.12
CA VAL A 42 5.57 20.89 -12.02
C VAL A 42 5.49 19.37 -12.17
N PHE A 43 6.61 18.69 -12.38
CA PHE A 43 6.66 17.27 -12.73
C PHE A 43 5.96 16.34 -11.74
N PRO A 44 6.02 16.55 -10.40
CA PRO A 44 5.29 15.72 -9.43
C PRO A 44 3.76 15.72 -9.60
N TYR A 45 3.20 16.73 -10.27
CA TYR A 45 1.75 16.83 -10.53
C TYR A 45 1.33 16.18 -11.86
N LEU A 46 2.28 15.72 -12.67
CA LEU A 46 1.99 15.04 -13.93
C LEU A 46 1.57 13.60 -13.67
N LYS A 47 0.64 13.09 -14.47
CA LYS A 47 0.34 11.65 -14.48
C LYS A 47 1.57 10.87 -14.96
N PRO A 48 1.74 9.60 -14.55
CA PRO A 48 2.90 8.80 -14.97
C PRO A 48 3.09 8.71 -16.49
N GLN A 49 2.00 8.68 -17.26
CA GLN A 49 2.06 8.66 -18.72
C GLN A 49 2.58 9.97 -19.30
N ASP A 50 2.11 11.11 -18.78
CA ASP A 50 2.54 12.43 -19.22
C ASP A 50 4.01 12.69 -18.85
N LEU A 51 4.41 12.28 -17.65
CA LEU A 51 5.80 12.37 -17.20
C LEU A 51 6.76 11.57 -18.11
N ARG A 52 6.35 10.37 -18.55
CA ARG A 52 7.11 9.58 -19.53
C ARG A 52 7.24 10.33 -20.86
N SER A 53 6.14 10.86 -21.39
CA SER A 53 6.14 11.66 -22.62
C SER A 53 7.07 12.87 -22.52
N VAL A 54 7.02 13.62 -21.42
CA VAL A 54 7.87 14.78 -21.15
C VAL A 54 9.35 14.38 -21.12
N SER A 55 9.70 13.24 -20.52
CA SER A 55 11.08 12.73 -20.46
C SER A 55 11.69 12.39 -21.83
N LEU A 56 10.87 12.22 -22.87
CA LEU A 56 11.31 11.92 -24.23
C LEU A 56 11.55 13.18 -25.08
N THR A 57 11.10 14.35 -24.61
CA THR A 57 11.18 15.60 -25.38
C THR A 57 12.61 16.13 -25.54
N CYS A 58 13.41 16.12 -24.47
CA CYS A 58 14.79 16.58 -24.47
C CYS A 58 15.60 15.96 -23.32
N VAL A 59 16.94 16.10 -23.40
CA VAL A 59 17.86 15.55 -22.39
C VAL A 59 17.65 16.15 -21.00
N VAL A 60 17.37 17.46 -20.92
CA VAL A 60 17.14 18.15 -19.64
C VAL A 60 15.89 17.60 -18.96
N PHE A 61 14.77 17.50 -19.68
CA PHE A 61 13.54 16.96 -19.12
C PHE A 61 13.65 15.48 -18.77
N ARG A 62 14.41 14.72 -19.56
CA ARG A 62 14.75 13.33 -19.19
C ARG A 62 15.43 13.28 -17.83
N TYR A 63 16.47 14.09 -17.64
CA TYR A 63 17.24 14.10 -16.41
C TYR A 63 16.39 14.52 -15.19
N LEU A 64 15.54 15.53 -15.35
CA LEU A 64 14.64 15.99 -14.29
C LEU A 64 13.50 15.01 -13.98
N ALA A 65 13.00 14.28 -14.98
CA ALA A 65 11.90 13.33 -14.81
C ALA A 65 12.35 11.97 -14.26
N GLN A 66 13.59 11.56 -14.52
CA GLN A 66 14.12 10.26 -14.12
C GLN A 66 13.97 9.94 -12.61
N PRO A 67 14.30 10.83 -11.66
CA PRO A 67 14.09 10.55 -10.23
C PRO A 67 12.63 10.16 -9.89
N LEU A 68 11.67 10.80 -10.57
CA LEU A 68 10.23 10.56 -10.37
C LEU A 68 9.75 9.30 -11.09
N LEU A 69 10.31 8.99 -12.27
CA LEU A 69 9.98 7.78 -13.02
C LEU A 69 10.54 6.50 -12.39
N PHE A 70 11.61 6.63 -11.61
CA PHE A 70 12.33 5.54 -10.97
C PHE A 70 12.17 5.57 -9.44
N SER A 71 11.13 6.23 -8.93
CA SER A 71 10.91 6.37 -7.48
C SER A 71 10.58 5.06 -6.76
N VAL A 72 10.17 4.04 -7.52
CA VAL A 72 9.87 2.69 -7.05
C VAL A 72 10.78 1.69 -7.77
N LEU A 73 11.54 0.93 -7.00
CA LEU A 73 12.27 -0.25 -7.46
C LEU A 73 11.40 -1.47 -7.23
N ASP A 74 10.80 -2.01 -8.28
CA ASP A 74 9.98 -3.21 -8.22
C ASP A 74 10.72 -4.44 -8.73
N VAL A 75 11.00 -5.38 -7.83
CA VAL A 75 11.65 -6.66 -8.13
C VAL A 75 10.67 -7.79 -7.85
N SER A 76 9.75 -7.98 -8.78
CA SER A 76 8.84 -9.12 -8.82
C SER A 76 9.01 -9.89 -10.15
N PRO A 77 9.87 -10.93 -10.19
CA PRO A 77 10.05 -11.75 -11.39
C PRO A 77 8.79 -12.46 -11.87
N PHE A 78 7.76 -12.49 -11.04
CA PHE A 78 6.51 -13.16 -11.30
C PHE A 78 5.41 -12.12 -11.28
N LEU A 79 4.93 -11.72 -12.46
CA LEU A 79 3.55 -11.26 -12.53
C LEU A 79 2.71 -12.49 -12.19
N LEU A 80 2.05 -12.45 -11.03
CA LEU A 80 1.06 -13.46 -10.68
C LEU A 80 -0.03 -13.43 -11.75
N SER A 81 -0.03 -14.43 -12.64
CA SER A 81 -1.28 -14.82 -13.25
C SER A 81 -2.16 -15.34 -12.12
N TYR A 82 -3.22 -14.60 -11.80
CA TYR A 82 -4.30 -14.99 -10.90
C TYR A 82 -4.83 -16.41 -11.14
N ASN A 83 -4.57 -16.94 -12.34
CA ASN A 83 -4.90 -18.29 -12.73
C ASN A 83 -3.72 -19.26 -12.46
N ALA A 84 -3.86 -20.06 -11.40
CA ALA A 84 -2.98 -21.19 -11.09
C ALA A 84 -2.87 -22.20 -12.26
N GLU A 85 -3.81 -22.19 -13.22
CA GLU A 85 -3.81 -23.04 -14.40
C GLU A 85 -2.81 -22.59 -15.48
N ARG A 86 -2.30 -21.35 -15.44
CA ARG A 86 -1.37 -20.81 -16.44
C ARG A 86 -0.18 -20.11 -15.78
N PRO A 87 0.73 -20.85 -15.12
CA PRO A 87 1.91 -20.25 -14.51
C PRO A 87 2.70 -19.46 -15.55
N ILE A 88 2.93 -18.16 -15.29
CA ILE A 88 3.85 -17.36 -16.09
C ILE A 88 5.27 -17.87 -15.80
N LEU A 89 5.90 -18.42 -16.83
CA LEU A 89 7.28 -18.90 -16.74
C LEU A 89 8.24 -17.73 -16.52
N ARG A 90 9.23 -17.94 -15.66
CA ARG A 90 10.30 -16.96 -15.44
C ARG A 90 11.07 -16.71 -16.75
N PRO A 91 11.41 -15.46 -17.07
CA PRO A 91 12.32 -15.18 -18.17
C PRO A 91 13.69 -15.84 -17.91
N ARG A 92 14.24 -16.55 -18.92
CA ARG A 92 15.52 -17.30 -18.82
C ARG A 92 16.74 -16.45 -18.40
N ASN A 93 16.64 -15.13 -18.39
CA ASN A 93 17.71 -14.19 -18.05
C ASN A 93 17.24 -13.11 -17.07
N TYR A 94 16.28 -13.41 -16.17
CA TYR A 94 15.74 -12.39 -15.27
C TYR A 94 16.81 -11.79 -14.35
N LEU A 95 17.71 -12.60 -13.80
CA LEU A 95 18.79 -12.11 -12.94
C LEU A 95 19.67 -11.09 -13.67
N GLU A 96 20.11 -11.39 -14.88
CA GLU A 96 20.89 -10.46 -15.72
C GLU A 96 20.14 -9.14 -15.95
N ARG A 97 18.85 -9.22 -16.33
CA ARG A 97 18.02 -8.02 -16.50
C ARG A 97 17.82 -7.23 -15.21
N CYS A 98 17.70 -7.93 -14.08
CA CYS A 98 17.59 -7.32 -12.76
C CYS A 98 18.87 -6.55 -12.44
N GLN A 99 20.03 -7.16 -12.64
CA GLN A 99 21.34 -6.54 -12.47
C GLN A 99 21.49 -5.32 -13.38
N GLU A 100 21.22 -5.45 -14.68
CA GLU A 100 21.26 -4.33 -15.63
C GLU A 100 20.33 -3.19 -15.21
N ARG A 101 19.10 -3.51 -14.80
CA ARG A 101 18.15 -2.51 -14.31
C ARG A 101 18.67 -1.81 -13.05
N LEU A 102 19.23 -2.56 -12.09
CA LEU A 102 19.77 -2.00 -10.86
C LEU A 102 20.92 -1.03 -11.13
N GLU A 103 21.77 -1.30 -12.12
CA GLU A 103 22.83 -0.35 -12.51
C GLU A 103 22.26 1.02 -12.93
N TYR A 104 21.09 1.07 -13.57
CA TYR A 104 20.41 2.34 -13.84
C TYR A 104 19.88 3.00 -12.57
N TYR A 105 19.29 2.24 -11.64
CA TYR A 105 18.80 2.80 -10.38
C TYR A 105 19.94 3.36 -9.52
N LYS A 106 21.14 2.78 -9.61
CA LYS A 106 22.35 3.23 -8.90
C LYS A 106 22.97 4.52 -9.46
N LEU A 107 22.52 5.00 -10.63
CA LEU A 107 23.03 6.27 -11.18
C LEU A 107 22.78 7.40 -10.16
N PRO A 108 23.77 8.27 -9.87
CA PRO A 108 23.67 9.23 -8.76
C PRO A 108 22.40 10.08 -8.76
N HIS A 109 21.96 10.54 -9.93
CA HIS A 109 20.76 11.37 -10.04
C HIS A 109 19.44 10.60 -9.90
N ILE A 110 19.46 9.28 -10.10
CA ILE A 110 18.29 8.39 -9.93
C ILE A 110 18.22 7.86 -8.51
N ALA A 111 19.36 7.47 -7.92
CA ALA A 111 19.44 6.82 -6.62
C ALA A 111 18.74 7.61 -5.50
N HIS A 112 18.84 8.95 -5.53
CA HIS A 112 18.14 9.82 -4.59
C HIS A 112 16.62 9.89 -4.79
N GLY A 113 16.11 9.55 -5.98
CA GLY A 113 14.67 9.49 -6.26
C GLY A 113 14.02 8.20 -5.77
N VAL A 114 14.81 7.14 -5.51
CA VAL A 114 14.29 5.84 -5.07
C VAL A 114 13.81 5.94 -3.61
N HIS A 115 12.51 5.80 -3.41
CA HIS A 115 11.87 5.91 -2.09
C HIS A 115 11.24 4.62 -1.59
N HIS A 116 10.94 3.70 -2.52
CA HIS A 116 10.26 2.45 -2.26
C HIS A 116 10.94 1.31 -3.01
N CYS A 117 11.25 0.22 -2.31
CA CYS A 117 11.67 -1.04 -2.91
C CYS A 117 10.63 -2.14 -2.65
N TRP A 118 10.23 -2.87 -3.68
CA TRP A 118 9.37 -4.03 -3.61
C TRP A 118 10.16 -5.29 -3.97
N ILE A 119 10.15 -6.29 -3.09
CA ILE A 119 10.90 -7.53 -3.23
C ILE A 119 9.90 -8.68 -3.13
N SER A 120 9.66 -9.37 -4.25
CA SER A 120 8.70 -10.47 -4.38
C SER A 120 9.18 -11.54 -5.38
N PRO A 121 10.33 -12.21 -5.17
CA PRO A 121 10.80 -13.30 -6.01
C PRO A 121 10.36 -14.69 -5.51
N TYR A 122 9.38 -14.78 -4.61
CA TYR A 122 8.78 -16.02 -4.08
C TYR A 122 9.81 -17.11 -3.74
N THR A 123 10.37 -17.07 -2.53
CA THR A 123 11.33 -18.09 -2.07
C THR A 123 10.68 -19.24 -1.31
N ARG A 124 9.43 -19.08 -0.86
CA ARG A 124 8.76 -20.02 0.03
C ARG A 124 8.66 -21.42 -0.58
N SER A 125 8.97 -22.43 0.22
CA SER A 125 8.83 -23.83 -0.19
C SER A 125 7.38 -24.17 -0.56
N GLY A 126 7.19 -24.80 -1.72
CA GLY A 126 5.92 -25.41 -2.11
C GLY A 126 5.09 -24.69 -3.18
N PHE A 127 5.29 -23.40 -3.47
CA PHE A 127 4.50 -22.72 -4.51
C PHE A 127 5.20 -21.53 -5.19
N PRO A 128 5.11 -21.42 -6.54
CA PRO A 128 4.70 -22.47 -7.49
C PRO A 128 5.70 -23.64 -7.52
N ALA A 129 5.28 -24.81 -7.99
CA ALA A 129 6.18 -25.94 -8.18
C ALA A 129 7.33 -25.52 -9.11
N ARG A 130 8.56 -25.51 -8.58
CA ARG A 130 9.75 -25.16 -9.38
C ARG A 130 9.88 -26.17 -10.53
N ASN A 131 9.93 -25.67 -11.76
CA ASN A 131 10.32 -26.52 -12.89
C ASN A 131 11.81 -26.89 -12.69
N GLN A 132 12.20 -28.11 -13.04
CA GLN A 132 13.61 -28.53 -12.98
C GLN A 132 14.52 -27.73 -13.93
N GLN A 133 13.93 -27.03 -14.91
CA GLN A 133 14.59 -26.14 -15.87
C GLN A 133 14.65 -24.68 -15.38
N ASP A 134 14.21 -24.44 -14.14
CA ASP A 134 14.03 -23.11 -13.57
C ASP A 134 15.31 -22.71 -12.83
N ASP A 135 16.34 -22.38 -13.62
CA ASP A 135 17.74 -22.20 -13.19
C ASP A 135 18.00 -20.95 -12.33
N LEU A 136 16.96 -20.19 -11.96
CA LEU A 136 17.10 -18.99 -11.16
C LEU A 136 16.89 -19.31 -9.69
N GLU A 137 17.96 -19.25 -8.90
CA GLU A 137 17.89 -19.29 -7.45
C GLU A 137 17.30 -17.96 -6.95
N PRO A 138 16.12 -17.93 -6.29
CA PRO A 138 15.50 -16.68 -5.86
C PRO A 138 16.34 -15.88 -4.86
N SER A 139 17.19 -16.57 -4.08
CA SER A 139 18.18 -15.98 -3.18
C SER A 139 19.11 -15.02 -3.91
N LEU A 140 19.66 -15.40 -5.06
CA LEU A 140 20.58 -14.55 -5.84
C LEU A 140 19.94 -13.23 -6.28
N ILE A 141 18.64 -13.25 -6.61
CA ILE A 141 17.90 -12.02 -6.95
C ILE A 141 17.77 -11.14 -5.71
N ILE A 142 17.43 -11.72 -4.56
CA ILE A 142 17.31 -10.99 -3.29
C ILE A 142 18.67 -10.40 -2.91
N ASP A 143 19.74 -11.20 -2.93
CA ASP A 143 21.09 -10.76 -2.60
C ASP A 143 21.51 -9.57 -3.46
N THR A 144 21.30 -9.66 -4.78
CA THR A 144 21.60 -8.57 -5.72
C THR A 144 20.87 -7.26 -5.36
N VAL A 145 19.61 -7.36 -4.93
CA VAL A 145 18.81 -6.18 -4.54
C VAL A 145 19.27 -5.64 -3.19
N LEU A 146 19.52 -6.52 -2.22
CA LEU A 146 19.96 -6.16 -0.88
C LEU A 146 21.31 -5.44 -0.91
N GLU A 147 22.24 -5.88 -1.77
CA GLU A 147 23.51 -5.17 -2.01
C GLU A 147 23.30 -3.74 -2.54
N ALA A 148 22.22 -3.50 -3.28
CA ALA A 148 21.91 -2.18 -3.81
C ALA A 148 21.18 -1.26 -2.82
N LEU A 149 20.44 -1.81 -1.84
CA LEU A 149 19.59 -0.99 -0.94
C LEU A 149 20.35 0.14 -0.22
N PRO A 150 21.56 -0.08 0.33
CA PRO A 150 22.31 0.99 1.00
C PRO A 150 22.69 2.16 0.08
N LEU A 151 22.64 1.96 -1.24
CA LEU A 151 22.96 3.00 -2.24
C LEU A 151 21.77 3.93 -2.51
N PHE A 152 20.59 3.68 -1.93
CA PHE A 152 19.40 4.49 -2.09
C PHE A 152 19.15 5.31 -0.81
N PRO A 153 19.77 6.50 -0.68
CA PRO A 153 19.78 7.24 0.59
C PRO A 153 18.40 7.75 1.05
N ASN A 154 17.43 7.86 0.12
CA ASN A 154 16.07 8.29 0.42
C ASN A 154 15.06 7.12 0.46
N LEU A 155 15.55 5.88 0.43
CA LEU A 155 14.73 4.69 0.59
C LEU A 155 14.12 4.68 1.98
N SER A 156 12.80 4.73 2.05
CA SER A 156 12.05 4.81 3.30
C SER A 156 10.95 3.77 3.41
N THR A 157 10.58 3.14 2.29
CA THR A 157 9.55 2.11 2.22
C THR A 157 10.14 0.83 1.67
N LEU A 158 9.95 -0.28 2.38
CA LEU A 158 10.31 -1.61 1.92
C LEU A 158 9.09 -2.51 1.92
N SER A 159 8.84 -3.18 0.81
CA SER A 159 7.79 -4.19 0.67
C SER A 159 8.43 -5.55 0.43
N TRP A 160 8.08 -6.50 1.29
CA TRP A 160 8.64 -7.84 1.33
C TRP A 160 7.51 -8.87 1.25
N HIS A 161 7.50 -9.66 0.18
CA HIS A 161 6.36 -10.53 -0.17
C HIS A 161 6.77 -12.00 -0.28
N CYS A 162 6.10 -12.89 0.47
CA CYS A 162 6.21 -14.35 0.30
C CYS A 162 7.67 -14.86 0.32
N ILE A 163 8.48 -14.28 1.22
CA ILE A 163 9.90 -14.62 1.38
C ILE A 163 10.17 -14.96 2.84
N ASP A 164 10.82 -16.10 3.06
CA ASP A 164 11.40 -16.45 4.35
C ASP A 164 12.71 -15.64 4.54
N ILE A 165 12.72 -14.71 5.49
CA ILE A 165 13.85 -13.80 5.71
C ILE A 165 15.01 -14.59 6.34
N THR A 166 16.23 -14.47 5.83
CA THR A 166 17.40 -15.03 6.51
C THR A 166 18.02 -14.00 7.47
N PRO A 167 18.81 -14.43 8.47
CA PRO A 167 19.53 -13.49 9.35
C PRO A 167 20.44 -12.53 8.59
N GLU A 168 21.08 -12.99 7.51
CA GLU A 168 21.96 -12.17 6.67
C GLU A 168 21.19 -11.05 5.99
N TRP A 169 20.02 -11.38 5.41
CA TRP A 169 19.15 -10.39 4.79
C TRP A 169 18.62 -9.39 5.80
N TRP A 170 18.22 -9.87 6.98
CA TRP A 170 17.75 -9.01 8.06
C TRP A 170 18.78 -7.97 8.47
N ASN A 171 20.03 -8.39 8.65
CA ASN A 171 21.14 -7.49 9.01
C ASN A 171 21.32 -6.38 7.97
N VAL A 172 21.25 -6.69 6.67
CA VAL A 172 21.36 -5.69 5.61
C VAL A 172 20.20 -4.69 5.69
N ILE A 173 18.97 -5.18 5.79
CA ILE A 173 17.78 -4.32 5.82
C ILE A 173 17.84 -3.36 7.02
N GLN A 174 18.32 -3.82 8.18
CA GLN A 174 18.49 -2.98 9.38
C GLN A 174 19.49 -1.82 9.21
N THR A 175 20.44 -1.92 8.27
CA THR A 175 21.36 -0.80 7.98
C THR A 175 20.69 0.33 7.21
N VAL A 176 19.53 0.08 6.62
CA VAL A 176 18.78 1.04 5.82
C VAL A 176 17.75 1.74 6.71
N SER A 177 17.59 3.06 6.54
CA SER A 177 16.66 3.88 7.31
C SER A 177 15.19 3.72 6.88
N ILE A 178 14.69 2.48 6.88
CA ILE A 178 13.31 2.16 6.54
C ILE A 178 12.37 2.67 7.64
N LYS A 179 11.32 3.37 7.23
CA LYS A 179 10.27 3.89 8.12
C LYS A 179 8.93 3.18 7.93
N LYS A 180 8.69 2.69 6.71
CA LYS A 180 7.48 1.97 6.32
C LYS A 180 7.86 0.56 5.87
N LEU A 181 7.31 -0.45 6.51
CA LEU A 181 7.54 -1.84 6.16
C LEU A 181 6.21 -2.47 5.78
N TRP A 182 6.16 -3.08 4.60
CA TRP A 182 5.06 -3.95 4.20
C TRP A 182 5.59 -5.38 4.23
N LEU A 183 5.00 -6.23 5.08
CA LEU A 183 5.32 -7.64 5.18
C LEU A 183 4.09 -8.44 4.80
N ASN A 184 4.23 -9.32 3.81
CA ASN A 184 3.14 -10.23 3.46
C ASN A 184 3.62 -11.68 3.41
N SER A 185 2.99 -12.53 4.22
CA SER A 185 3.18 -13.98 4.24
C SER A 185 4.66 -14.39 4.33
N SER A 186 5.40 -13.64 5.14
CA SER A 186 6.84 -13.78 5.35
C SER A 186 7.16 -14.26 6.77
N THR A 187 8.23 -15.04 6.87
CA THR A 187 8.73 -15.56 8.16
C THR A 187 10.04 -14.88 8.53
N ILE A 188 10.26 -14.70 9.83
CA ILE A 188 11.51 -14.22 10.41
C ILE A 188 12.00 -15.32 11.37
N PRO A 189 13.21 -15.87 11.15
CA PRO A 189 13.74 -16.95 11.98
C PRO A 189 14.07 -16.47 13.39
N LEU A 190 13.89 -17.37 14.35
CA LEU A 190 14.17 -17.14 15.78
C LEU A 190 15.61 -16.74 16.10
N SER A 191 16.56 -16.99 15.19
CA SER A 191 17.98 -16.69 15.38
C SER A 191 18.31 -15.20 15.26
N ILE A 192 17.36 -14.37 14.83
CA ILE A 192 17.53 -12.92 14.75
C ILE A 192 17.43 -12.32 16.15
N SER A 193 18.43 -11.55 16.55
CA SER A 193 18.56 -11.06 17.93
C SER A 193 18.18 -9.60 18.12
N SER A 194 18.20 -8.79 17.06
CA SER A 194 17.94 -7.35 17.12
C SER A 194 16.58 -6.99 16.52
N PRO A 195 15.75 -6.22 17.24
CA PRO A 195 14.54 -5.65 16.66
C PRO A 195 14.87 -4.57 15.63
N PHE A 196 13.89 -4.24 14.78
CA PHE A 196 14.01 -3.18 13.78
C PHE A 196 13.75 -1.80 14.41
N PRO A 197 14.75 -0.90 14.50
CA PRO A 197 14.65 0.25 15.38
C PRO A 197 13.83 1.43 14.82
N SER A 198 13.54 1.48 13.52
CA SER A 198 13.02 2.68 12.85
C SER A 198 11.64 2.54 12.21
N ILE A 199 10.95 1.41 12.38
CA ILE A 199 9.65 1.17 11.74
C ILE A 199 8.55 1.94 12.46
N THR A 200 7.99 2.93 11.77
CA THR A 200 6.88 3.77 12.25
C THR A 200 5.54 3.36 11.65
N HIS A 201 5.55 2.71 10.49
CA HIS A 201 4.38 2.28 9.75
C HIS A 201 4.56 0.84 9.28
N LEU A 202 3.61 -0.02 9.63
CA LEU A 202 3.64 -1.44 9.33
C LEU A 202 2.36 -1.87 8.63
N ASP A 203 2.52 -2.34 7.40
CA ASP A 203 1.44 -2.95 6.63
C ASP A 203 1.64 -4.48 6.59
N LEU A 204 0.69 -5.23 7.12
CA LEU A 204 0.78 -6.67 7.27
C LEU A 204 -0.23 -7.35 6.37
N ASP A 205 0.20 -8.31 5.54
CA ASP A 205 -0.68 -9.15 4.69
C ASP A 205 -1.71 -8.32 3.91
N GLN A 206 -1.33 -7.12 3.47
CA GLN A 206 -2.21 -6.27 2.67
C GLN A 206 -2.06 -6.57 1.20
N TRP A 207 -3.15 -6.90 0.54
CA TRP A 207 -3.19 -6.96 -0.92
C TRP A 207 -3.98 -5.79 -1.51
N PRO A 208 -3.32 -4.90 -2.27
CA PRO A 208 -4.03 -3.90 -3.06
C PRO A 208 -4.64 -4.58 -4.30
N TRP A 209 -5.93 -4.92 -4.27
CA TRP A 209 -6.68 -5.37 -5.44
C TRP A 209 -7.43 -4.20 -6.05
N GLU A 210 -7.22 -3.92 -7.34
CA GLU A 210 -7.86 -2.78 -8.03
C GLU A 210 -7.67 -1.42 -7.30
N GLY A 211 -6.52 -1.27 -6.62
CA GLY A 211 -6.21 -0.08 -5.83
C GLY A 211 -6.90 -0.01 -4.46
N ARG A 212 -7.56 -1.09 -4.01
CA ARG A 212 -8.21 -1.19 -2.68
C ARG A 212 -7.48 -2.19 -1.80
N VAL A 213 -7.28 -1.83 -0.53
CA VAL A 213 -6.80 -2.78 0.49
C VAL A 213 -7.93 -3.76 0.77
N THR A 214 -7.65 -5.05 0.61
CA THR A 214 -8.63 -6.11 0.86
C THR A 214 -8.07 -7.13 1.86
N ASN A 215 -8.96 -7.84 2.52
CA ASN A 215 -8.63 -9.06 3.30
C ASN A 215 -8.52 -10.30 2.40
N HIS A 216 -8.59 -10.14 1.07
CA HIS A 216 -8.39 -11.24 0.16
C HIS A 216 -6.93 -11.68 0.22
N VAL A 217 -6.77 -12.93 0.58
CA VAL A 217 -5.49 -13.62 0.54
C VAL A 217 -5.27 -14.07 -0.90
N SER A 218 -4.07 -13.88 -1.43
CA SER A 218 -3.74 -14.43 -2.75
C SER A 218 -3.95 -15.95 -2.74
N ILE A 219 -4.31 -16.57 -3.87
CA ILE A 219 -4.42 -18.04 -3.95
C ILE A 219 -3.13 -18.74 -3.48
N HIS A 220 -1.98 -18.06 -3.63
CA HIS A 220 -0.68 -18.54 -3.21
C HIS A 220 -0.45 -18.47 -1.68
N GLU A 221 -1.31 -17.75 -0.97
CA GLU A 221 -1.22 -17.48 0.46
C GLU A 221 -2.38 -18.11 1.25
N GLU A 222 -3.34 -18.76 0.60
CA GLU A 222 -4.50 -19.40 1.23
C GLU A 222 -4.11 -20.39 2.33
N ARG A 223 -2.97 -21.07 2.16
CA ARG A 223 -2.41 -22.02 3.14
C ARG A 223 -1.40 -21.40 4.10
N SER A 224 -1.08 -20.12 3.93
CA SER A 224 -0.22 -19.39 4.85
C SER A 224 -0.94 -19.17 6.18
N LEU A 225 -0.21 -19.07 7.28
CA LEU A 225 -0.74 -18.59 8.56
C LEU A 225 -0.50 -17.08 8.74
N GLY A 226 -0.11 -16.41 7.65
CA GLY A 226 0.29 -15.01 7.65
C GLY A 226 1.62 -14.76 8.36
N VAL A 227 1.82 -13.52 8.81
CA VAL A 227 3.01 -13.14 9.59
C VAL A 227 2.90 -13.65 11.03
N SER A 228 3.94 -14.33 11.52
CA SER A 228 3.97 -14.96 12.84
C SER A 228 4.23 -13.96 13.97
N GLU A 229 3.83 -14.33 15.19
CA GLU A 229 4.08 -13.54 16.40
C GLU A 229 5.57 -13.22 16.62
N ILE A 230 6.45 -14.19 16.35
CA ILE A 230 7.92 -14.01 16.42
C ILE A 230 8.36 -12.88 15.49
N ALA A 231 7.89 -12.89 14.23
CA ALA A 231 8.23 -11.86 13.27
C ALA A 231 7.74 -10.49 13.73
N LEU A 232 6.50 -10.42 14.25
CA LEU A 232 5.92 -9.18 14.79
C LEU A 232 6.73 -8.61 15.95
N ASN A 233 7.20 -9.44 16.89
CA ASN A 233 8.06 -8.99 17.99
C ASN A 233 9.39 -8.38 17.53
N HIS A 234 9.88 -8.76 16.34
CA HIS A 234 11.09 -8.15 15.77
C HIS A 234 10.84 -6.84 15.04
N VAL A 235 9.62 -6.58 14.53
CA VAL A 235 9.30 -5.35 13.77
C VAL A 235 8.54 -4.31 14.56
N ILE A 236 7.74 -4.71 15.55
CA ILE A 236 6.93 -3.80 16.34
C ILE A 236 7.76 -3.36 17.54
N GLN A 237 8.10 -2.08 17.60
CA GLN A 237 8.77 -1.47 18.75
C GLN A 237 7.83 -0.49 19.45
N PRO A 238 7.58 -0.63 20.77
CA PRO A 238 6.57 0.14 21.49
C PRO A 238 6.68 1.66 21.36
N GLU A 239 7.90 2.18 21.35
CA GLU A 239 8.19 3.61 21.38
C GLU A 239 8.14 4.25 19.99
N VAL A 240 8.24 3.45 18.92
CA VAL A 240 8.46 3.94 17.55
C VAL A 240 7.26 3.68 16.65
N ILE A 241 6.56 2.57 16.83
CA ILE A 241 5.45 2.18 15.96
C ILE A 241 4.26 3.14 16.13
N GLN A 242 3.75 3.66 15.03
CA GLN A 242 2.64 4.63 15.04
C GLN A 242 1.43 4.13 14.25
N THR A 243 1.65 3.38 13.18
CA THR A 243 0.57 2.88 12.32
C THR A 243 0.77 1.40 12.06
N ILE A 244 -0.28 0.61 12.31
CA ILE A 244 -0.35 -0.80 11.93
C ILE A 244 -1.63 -1.02 11.15
N SER A 245 -1.55 -1.72 10.03
CA SER A 245 -2.71 -2.11 9.25
C SER A 245 -2.59 -3.56 8.80
N VAL A 246 -3.52 -4.39 9.25
CA VAL A 246 -3.59 -5.83 9.03
C VAL A 246 -5.00 -6.18 8.56
N PRO A 247 -5.23 -6.66 7.33
CA PRO A 247 -6.55 -7.06 6.88
C PRO A 247 -6.76 -8.56 7.00
N ARG A 248 -5.73 -9.36 7.29
CA ARG A 248 -5.85 -10.81 7.47
C ARG A 248 -6.12 -11.17 8.93
N ALA A 249 -7.14 -11.99 9.17
CA ALA A 249 -7.56 -12.37 10.52
C ALA A 249 -6.47 -13.11 11.31
N ASP A 250 -5.78 -14.08 10.71
CA ASP A 250 -4.79 -14.89 11.43
C ASP A 250 -3.61 -14.05 11.94
N THR A 251 -3.10 -13.13 11.10
CA THR A 251 -2.06 -12.18 11.50
C THR A 251 -2.57 -11.17 12.52
N ALA A 252 -3.83 -10.76 12.44
CA ALA A 252 -4.44 -9.89 13.45
C ALA A 252 -4.46 -10.57 14.84
N ARG A 253 -4.74 -11.87 14.93
CA ARG A 253 -4.67 -12.61 16.21
C ARG A 253 -3.26 -12.59 16.80
N HIS A 254 -2.25 -12.84 15.98
CA HIS A 254 -0.85 -12.74 16.41
C HIS A 254 -0.48 -11.32 16.84
N LEU A 255 -0.96 -10.31 16.10
CA LEU A 255 -0.77 -8.91 16.45
C LEU A 255 -1.37 -8.58 17.81
N PHE A 256 -2.59 -9.01 18.11
CA PHE A 256 -3.21 -8.73 19.40
C PHE A 256 -2.46 -9.38 20.56
N SER A 257 -1.94 -10.60 20.38
CA SER A 257 -1.04 -11.23 21.37
C SER A 257 0.18 -10.36 21.68
N VAL A 258 0.78 -9.71 20.67
CA VAL A 258 1.93 -8.80 20.85
C VAL A 258 1.52 -7.48 21.50
N LEU A 259 0.42 -6.89 21.03
CA LEU A 259 -0.07 -5.59 21.52
C LEU A 259 -0.58 -5.66 22.96
N SER A 260 -1.05 -6.82 23.42
CA SER A 260 -1.55 -7.00 24.79
C SER A 260 -0.45 -7.15 25.85
N GLN A 261 0.83 -7.18 25.47
CA GLN A 261 1.94 -7.45 26.40
C GLN A 261 2.53 -6.19 27.05
N MET A 262 2.44 -5.04 26.39
CA MET A 262 3.09 -3.80 26.82
C MET A 262 2.41 -2.58 26.21
N THR A 263 2.68 -1.38 26.72
CA THR A 263 2.04 -0.16 26.21
C THR A 263 2.74 0.35 24.95
N TYR A 264 1.97 0.62 23.89
CA TYR A 264 2.46 1.09 22.60
C TYR A 264 2.07 2.56 22.35
N GLY A 265 2.96 3.32 21.71
CA GLY A 265 2.70 4.67 21.18
C GLY A 265 1.88 4.68 19.87
N LEU A 266 1.04 3.66 19.68
CA LEU A 266 0.28 3.44 18.46
C LEU A 266 -0.79 4.53 18.29
N ARG A 267 -0.90 5.08 17.07
CA ARG A 267 -1.86 6.14 16.70
C ARG A 267 -2.95 5.64 15.77
N THR A 268 -2.62 4.73 14.85
CA THR A 268 -3.57 4.18 13.87
C THR A 268 -3.49 2.66 13.87
N LEU A 269 -4.65 2.02 14.02
CA LEU A 269 -4.81 0.58 13.94
C LEU A 269 -5.90 0.25 12.93
N LYS A 270 -5.57 -0.58 11.93
CA LYS A 270 -6.55 -1.14 10.99
C LYS A 270 -6.55 -2.66 11.08
N ILE A 271 -7.72 -3.26 11.24
CA ILE A 271 -7.89 -4.69 11.53
C ILE A 271 -9.08 -5.27 10.75
N PRO A 272 -9.15 -6.59 10.49
CA PRO A 272 -10.34 -7.17 9.89
C PRO A 272 -11.47 -7.33 10.89
N PHE A 273 -12.71 -7.23 10.42
CA PHE A 273 -13.89 -7.49 11.22
C PHE A 273 -13.85 -8.83 11.95
N SER A 274 -13.46 -9.92 11.28
CA SER A 274 -13.43 -11.26 11.88
C SER A 274 -12.47 -11.42 13.06
N SER A 275 -11.60 -10.43 13.33
CA SER A 275 -10.66 -10.43 14.44
C SER A 275 -11.19 -9.74 15.71
N VAL A 276 -12.31 -9.01 15.65
CA VAL A 276 -12.84 -8.28 16.82
C VAL A 276 -13.34 -9.20 17.94
N THR A 277 -13.61 -10.47 17.62
CA THR A 277 -14.00 -11.51 18.59
C THR A 277 -12.80 -12.22 19.22
N ASP A 278 -11.57 -11.86 18.86
CA ASP A 278 -10.37 -12.45 19.46
C ASP A 278 -10.26 -12.04 20.94
N PRO A 279 -9.98 -12.97 21.86
CA PRO A 279 -9.91 -12.65 23.29
C PRO A 279 -8.83 -11.63 23.65
N ASN A 280 -7.79 -11.46 22.81
CA ASN A 280 -6.74 -10.47 23.04
C ASN A 280 -7.05 -9.10 22.41
N PHE A 281 -8.15 -8.96 21.66
CA PHE A 281 -8.49 -7.70 20.99
C PHE A 281 -8.66 -6.55 21.99
N LEU A 282 -9.50 -6.73 23.02
CA LEU A 282 -9.71 -5.69 24.04
C LEU A 282 -8.46 -5.42 24.89
N PRO A 283 -7.75 -6.45 25.41
CA PRO A 283 -6.46 -6.24 26.07
C PRO A 283 -5.45 -5.46 25.21
N ALA A 284 -5.39 -5.72 23.90
CA ALA A 284 -4.51 -4.97 23.00
C ALA A 284 -4.89 -3.48 22.91
N LEU A 285 -6.19 -3.16 22.85
CA LEU A 285 -6.67 -1.77 22.85
C LEU A 285 -6.35 -1.03 24.16
N GLU A 286 -6.48 -1.70 25.30
CA GLU A 286 -6.12 -1.12 26.61
C GLU A 286 -4.65 -0.70 26.69
N HIS A 287 -3.78 -1.41 25.97
CA HIS A 287 -2.36 -1.12 25.87
C HIS A 287 -2.00 -0.09 24.79
N CYS A 288 -2.98 0.50 24.11
CA CYS A 288 -2.78 1.52 23.07
C CYS A 288 -3.49 2.85 23.44
N PRO A 289 -3.13 3.51 24.56
CA PRO A 289 -3.86 4.70 25.05
C PRO A 289 -3.76 5.91 24.11
N THR A 290 -2.75 5.96 23.24
CA THR A 290 -2.53 7.04 22.26
C THR A 290 -3.25 6.81 20.93
N LEU A 291 -4.06 5.76 20.81
CA LEU A 291 -4.73 5.43 19.55
C LEU A 291 -5.72 6.53 19.17
N GLU A 292 -5.48 7.18 18.04
CA GLU A 292 -6.29 8.28 17.50
C GLU A 292 -7.31 7.77 16.48
N SER A 293 -6.99 6.68 15.77
CA SER A 293 -7.78 6.13 14.67
C SER A 293 -7.87 4.61 14.75
N LEU A 294 -9.10 4.10 14.83
CA LEU A 294 -9.42 2.67 14.70
C LEU A 294 -10.22 2.45 13.41
N CYS A 295 -9.77 1.50 12.60
CA CYS A 295 -10.43 1.10 11.36
C CYS A 295 -10.65 -0.41 11.38
N ILE A 296 -11.90 -0.82 11.19
CA ILE A 296 -12.31 -2.21 11.05
C ILE A 296 -12.68 -2.39 9.58
N PHE A 297 -11.95 -3.23 8.86
CA PHE A 297 -12.25 -3.54 7.47
C PHE A 297 -13.56 -4.32 7.39
N PRO A 298 -14.41 -4.04 6.37
CA PRO A 298 -15.61 -4.82 6.14
C PRO A 298 -15.25 -6.28 5.87
N PRO A 299 -16.11 -7.23 6.30
CA PRO A 299 -15.90 -8.65 6.07
C PRO A 299 -15.85 -8.99 4.57
N SER A 300 -15.10 -10.03 4.23
CA SER A 300 -15.30 -10.70 2.94
C SER A 300 -16.62 -11.47 2.94
N SER A 301 -17.13 -11.86 1.77
CA SER A 301 -18.47 -12.46 1.59
C SER A 301 -18.80 -13.59 2.57
N ASP A 302 -17.81 -14.37 2.99
CA ASP A 302 -18.00 -15.60 3.76
C ASP A 302 -18.05 -15.35 5.29
N GLU A 303 -17.68 -14.14 5.74
CA GLU A 303 -17.56 -13.80 7.17
C GLU A 303 -18.82 -13.13 7.74
N ARG A 304 -19.75 -12.70 6.88
CA ARG A 304 -20.94 -11.88 7.24
C ARG A 304 -21.97 -12.58 8.12
N SER A 305 -21.94 -13.90 8.20
CA SER A 305 -22.88 -14.70 8.98
C SER A 305 -22.52 -14.81 10.47
N ARG A 306 -21.42 -14.19 10.92
CA ARG A 306 -20.95 -14.28 12.30
C ARG A 306 -21.55 -13.17 13.16
N ASP A 307 -22.25 -13.56 14.22
CA ASP A 307 -22.58 -12.68 15.35
C ASP A 307 -21.29 -12.31 16.09
N ALA A 308 -20.61 -11.26 15.62
CA ALA A 308 -19.47 -10.69 16.33
C ALA A 308 -19.98 -9.61 17.30
N ALA A 309 -19.98 -9.92 18.59
CA ALA A 309 -20.17 -8.93 19.64
C ALA A 309 -18.79 -8.47 20.15
N ILE A 310 -18.65 -7.17 20.38
CA ILE A 310 -17.52 -6.61 21.11
C ILE A 310 -18.00 -6.35 22.54
N ASP A 311 -17.30 -6.90 23.54
CA ASP A 311 -17.63 -6.63 24.94
C ASP A 311 -17.49 -5.14 25.27
N SER A 312 -18.15 -4.70 26.35
CA SER A 312 -18.13 -3.30 26.74
C SER A 312 -16.72 -2.83 27.11
N LEU A 313 -16.24 -1.79 26.43
CA LEU A 313 -14.98 -1.13 26.74
C LEU A 313 -15.10 -0.24 27.99
N PRO A 314 -14.11 -0.27 28.91
CA PRO A 314 -14.03 0.72 29.98
C PRO A 314 -13.99 2.14 29.42
N ALA A 315 -14.61 3.11 30.11
CA ALA A 315 -14.68 4.50 29.65
C ALA A 315 -13.30 5.18 29.56
N THR A 316 -12.30 4.65 30.25
CA THR A 316 -10.92 5.14 30.25
C THR A 316 -10.08 4.56 29.12
N THR A 317 -10.59 3.56 28.39
CA THR A 317 -9.88 2.89 27.31
C THR A 317 -9.94 3.76 26.04
N LEU A 318 -8.78 3.94 25.40
CA LEU A 318 -8.59 4.77 24.20
C LEU A 318 -9.00 6.25 24.37
N PRO A 319 -8.42 6.99 25.34
CA PRO A 319 -8.81 8.38 25.61
C PRO A 319 -8.50 9.34 24.43
N ALA A 320 -7.60 8.96 23.52
CA ALA A 320 -7.21 9.76 22.35
C ALA A 320 -8.04 9.45 21.08
N LEU A 321 -8.99 8.50 21.13
CA LEU A 321 -9.70 8.05 19.94
C LEU A 321 -10.60 9.16 19.39
N THR A 322 -10.33 9.59 18.17
CA THR A 322 -11.09 10.64 17.47
C THR A 322 -11.65 10.18 16.13
N LYS A 323 -11.18 9.04 15.62
CA LYS A 323 -11.61 8.50 14.32
C LYS A 323 -12.01 7.04 14.46
N TYR A 324 -13.22 6.74 14.02
CA TYR A 324 -13.75 5.39 13.94
C TYR A 324 -14.18 5.08 12.51
N GLU A 325 -13.76 3.94 11.99
CA GLU A 325 -14.25 3.35 10.76
C GLU A 325 -14.61 1.89 11.06
N GLY A 326 -15.84 1.47 10.81
CA GLY A 326 -16.30 0.15 11.23
C GLY A 326 -17.80 -0.07 11.07
N PRO A 327 -18.30 -1.21 11.56
CA PRO A 327 -19.72 -1.52 11.47
C PRO A 327 -20.56 -0.60 12.38
N TYR A 328 -21.71 -0.13 11.89
CA TYR A 328 -22.60 0.71 12.69
C TYR A 328 -23.07 0.02 13.98
N SER A 329 -23.16 -1.31 14.00
CA SER A 329 -23.57 -2.08 15.18
C SER A 329 -22.55 -2.03 16.33
N HIS A 330 -21.31 -1.60 16.08
CA HIS A 330 -20.25 -1.52 17.09
C HIS A 330 -19.88 -0.09 17.49
N ILE A 331 -20.55 0.93 16.94
CA ILE A 331 -20.19 2.33 17.23
C ILE A 331 -20.40 2.68 18.70
N MET A 332 -21.41 2.09 19.36
CA MET A 332 -21.79 2.45 20.72
C MET A 332 -20.73 2.06 21.76
N GLN A 333 -19.90 1.06 21.45
CA GLN A 333 -18.75 0.65 22.26
C GLN A 333 -17.68 1.75 22.32
N PHE A 334 -17.66 2.65 21.32
CA PHE A 334 -16.73 3.77 21.20
C PHE A 334 -17.40 5.14 21.35
N SER A 335 -18.67 5.18 21.78
CA SER A 335 -19.45 6.43 21.88
C SER A 335 -19.04 7.32 23.06
N ARG A 336 -18.26 6.79 24.01
CA ARG A 336 -17.76 7.53 25.17
C ARG A 336 -16.52 8.38 24.83
N GLN A 337 -15.91 8.13 23.69
CA GLN A 337 -14.75 8.84 23.19
C GLN A 337 -15.20 10.07 22.39
N PRO A 338 -14.40 11.15 22.32
CA PRO A 338 -14.75 12.37 21.60
C PRO A 338 -14.57 12.20 20.08
N LEU A 339 -15.37 11.33 19.47
CA LEU A 339 -15.27 10.99 18.06
C LEU A 339 -15.55 12.21 17.16
N GLN A 340 -14.59 12.55 16.30
CA GLN A 340 -14.66 13.66 15.36
C GLN A 340 -14.95 13.21 13.93
N LYS A 341 -14.50 12.00 13.56
CA LYS A 341 -14.75 11.40 12.25
C LYS A 341 -15.27 9.99 12.40
N ILE A 342 -16.41 9.71 11.77
CA ILE A 342 -17.04 8.40 11.77
C ILE A 342 -17.27 7.96 10.33
N VAL A 343 -16.89 6.73 10.01
CA VAL A 343 -17.20 6.06 8.74
C VAL A 343 -17.92 4.75 9.07
N LEU A 344 -19.18 4.63 8.67
CA LEU A 344 -20.02 3.47 8.97
C LEU A 344 -20.32 2.65 7.73
N TRP A 345 -20.23 1.34 7.91
CA TRP A 345 -20.68 0.32 6.96
C TRP A 345 -21.53 -0.73 7.70
N GLY A 346 -22.24 -1.58 6.97
CA GLY A 346 -23.22 -2.52 7.55
C GLY A 346 -23.06 -3.97 7.06
N PHE A 347 -23.83 -4.87 7.66
CA PHE A 347 -23.90 -6.29 7.26
C PHE A 347 -25.17 -6.62 6.46
N ASP A 348 -26.05 -5.64 6.31
CA ASP A 348 -27.43 -5.87 5.88
C ASP A 348 -27.50 -6.20 4.38
N ASP A 349 -26.58 -5.67 3.57
CA ASP A 349 -26.42 -6.05 2.16
C ASP A 349 -24.96 -5.99 1.66
N SER A 350 -24.70 -6.55 0.49
CA SER A 350 -23.40 -6.59 -0.18
C SER A 350 -23.09 -5.29 -0.94
N PRO A 351 -21.87 -4.72 -0.85
CA PRO A 351 -20.64 -5.29 -0.29
C PRO A 351 -20.36 -4.98 1.20
N ALA A 352 -21.13 -4.11 1.85
CA ALA A 352 -21.17 -3.83 3.29
C ALA A 352 -22.10 -2.62 3.51
N LEU A 353 -23.35 -2.74 3.06
CA LEU A 353 -24.33 -1.66 3.12
C LEU A 353 -25.09 -1.71 4.45
N CYS A 354 -25.39 -0.55 5.02
CA CYS A 354 -26.27 -0.43 6.17
C CYS A 354 -27.74 -0.45 5.73
N ASP A 355 -28.56 -1.16 6.49
CA ASP A 355 -30.00 -0.93 6.55
C ASP A 355 -30.25 0.47 7.13
N PRO A 356 -31.01 1.34 6.45
CA PRO A 356 -31.21 2.72 6.90
C PRO A 356 -31.94 2.79 8.23
N ASP A 357 -32.91 1.91 8.51
CA ASP A 357 -33.70 1.94 9.75
C ASP A 357 -32.86 1.50 10.96
N ALA A 358 -32.01 0.50 10.78
CA ALA A 358 -31.04 0.08 11.79
C ALA A 358 -29.98 1.17 12.04
N LEU A 359 -29.48 1.81 10.98
CA LEU A 359 -28.53 2.90 11.08
C LEU A 359 -29.14 4.11 11.80
N VAL A 360 -30.39 4.49 11.50
CA VAL A 360 -31.11 5.57 12.18
C VAL A 360 -31.14 5.33 13.69
N ARG A 361 -31.43 4.10 14.13
CA ARG A 361 -31.42 3.76 15.56
C ARG A 361 -30.04 4.00 16.18
N SER A 362 -28.98 3.46 15.58
CA SER A 362 -27.62 3.62 16.12
C SER A 362 -27.12 5.06 16.10
N VAL A 363 -27.48 5.86 15.09
CA VAL A 363 -27.09 7.28 15.02
C VAL A 363 -27.92 8.13 16.00
N SER A 364 -29.19 7.77 16.24
CA SER A 364 -30.02 8.39 17.28
C SER A 364 -29.40 8.17 18.66
N ASP A 365 -29.04 6.92 18.97
CA ASP A 365 -28.36 6.58 20.23
C ASP A 365 -27.04 7.34 20.38
N LEU A 366 -26.29 7.49 19.29
CA LEU A 366 -25.04 8.25 19.28
C LEU A 366 -25.26 9.74 19.58
N ALA A 367 -26.37 10.32 19.12
CA ALA A 367 -26.74 11.71 19.38
C ALA A 367 -27.06 11.97 20.87
N GLU A 368 -27.34 10.92 21.66
CA GLU A 368 -27.52 11.01 23.11
C GLU A 368 -26.19 10.97 23.89
N THR A 369 -25.05 10.86 23.20
CA THR A 369 -23.71 10.78 23.80
C THR A 369 -22.91 12.05 23.60
N GLY A 370 -21.76 12.17 24.27
CA GLY A 370 -20.82 13.30 24.08
C GLY A 370 -20.25 13.41 22.65
N THR A 371 -20.47 12.39 21.81
CA THR A 371 -20.11 12.43 20.39
C THR A 371 -20.89 13.52 19.64
N VAL A 372 -22.12 13.85 20.06
CA VAL A 372 -22.97 14.87 19.42
C VAL A 372 -22.28 16.24 19.35
N ASP A 373 -21.47 16.57 20.35
CA ASP A 373 -20.74 17.83 20.48
C ASP A 373 -19.32 17.80 19.89
N SER A 374 -18.89 16.69 19.30
CA SER A 374 -17.53 16.54 18.77
C SER A 374 -17.47 16.07 17.32
N LEU A 375 -18.53 15.43 16.82
CA LEU A 375 -18.57 14.89 15.46
C LEU A 375 -18.53 16.02 14.41
N ARG A 376 -17.54 15.95 13.50
CA ARG A 376 -17.34 16.89 12.39
C ARG A 376 -17.52 16.26 11.03
N SER A 377 -17.27 14.96 10.90
CA SER A 377 -17.38 14.25 9.63
C SER A 377 -18.07 12.92 9.83
N LEU A 378 -19.14 12.70 9.07
CA LEU A 378 -19.85 11.43 9.02
C LEU A 378 -19.88 10.91 7.58
N GLN A 379 -19.46 9.68 7.40
CA GLN A 379 -19.59 8.97 6.13
C GLN A 379 -20.37 7.68 6.39
N VAL A 380 -21.38 7.41 5.57
CA VAL A 380 -22.20 6.20 5.67
C VAL A 380 -22.38 5.57 4.30
N THR A 381 -22.36 4.24 4.26
CA THR A 381 -22.70 3.46 3.06
C THR A 381 -24.01 2.72 3.33
N VAL A 382 -25.08 3.06 2.62
CA VAL A 382 -26.46 2.58 2.88
C VAL A 382 -27.03 1.88 1.65
N VAL A 383 -28.06 1.07 1.84
CA VAL A 383 -28.83 0.49 0.73
C VAL A 383 -29.49 1.62 -0.06
N ASP A 384 -30.37 2.37 0.60
CA ASP A 384 -31.12 3.51 0.08
C ASP A 384 -31.06 4.71 1.05
N ILE A 385 -31.39 5.89 0.54
CA ILE A 385 -31.42 7.14 1.33
C ILE A 385 -32.86 7.42 1.74
N THR A 386 -33.18 7.24 3.03
CA THR A 386 -34.51 7.53 3.58
C THR A 386 -34.58 8.94 4.18
N HIS A 387 -35.79 9.45 4.38
CA HIS A 387 -36.01 10.74 5.03
C HIS A 387 -35.54 10.72 6.50
N ASP A 388 -35.89 9.66 7.23
CA ASP A 388 -35.55 9.48 8.64
C ASP A 388 -34.02 9.45 8.84
N LEU A 389 -33.28 8.86 7.89
CA LEU A 389 -31.82 8.90 7.87
C LEU A 389 -31.27 10.32 7.72
N LEU A 390 -31.91 11.19 6.96
CA LEU A 390 -31.46 12.57 6.82
C LEU A 390 -31.78 13.39 8.08
N GLU A 391 -32.95 13.15 8.68
CA GLU A 391 -33.38 13.84 9.90
C GLU A 391 -32.52 13.50 11.12
N VAL A 392 -32.05 12.24 11.23
CA VAL A 392 -31.24 11.80 12.37
C VAL A 392 -29.91 12.55 12.50
N PHE A 393 -29.45 13.23 11.44
CA PHE A 393 -28.23 14.04 11.48
C PHE A 393 -28.43 15.44 12.08
N ALA A 394 -29.68 15.93 12.21
CA ALA A 394 -29.98 17.27 12.69
C ALA A 394 -29.41 17.61 14.09
N PRO A 395 -29.34 16.68 15.06
CA PRO A 395 -28.76 16.96 16.38
C PRO A 395 -27.25 17.29 16.36
N PHE A 396 -26.50 16.86 15.34
CA PHE A 396 -25.05 17.03 15.25
C PHE A 396 -24.68 18.43 14.76
N THR A 397 -24.81 19.42 15.63
CA THR A 397 -24.63 20.86 15.29
C THR A 397 -23.23 21.25 14.80
N ARG A 398 -22.21 20.41 15.02
CA ARG A 398 -20.82 20.62 14.60
C ARG A 398 -20.41 19.84 13.35
N LEU A 399 -21.36 19.18 12.71
CA LEU A 399 -21.12 18.37 11.53
C LEU A 399 -20.75 19.28 10.34
N GLU A 400 -19.50 19.20 9.88
CA GLU A 400 -18.95 19.99 8.79
C GLU A 400 -19.07 19.26 7.43
N SER A 401 -19.12 17.93 7.46
CA SER A 401 -19.15 17.09 6.26
C SER A 401 -20.01 15.83 6.47
N ILE A 402 -20.90 15.58 5.51
CA ILE A 402 -21.72 14.36 5.43
C ILE A 402 -21.52 13.76 4.05
N ILE A 403 -21.12 12.49 4.00
CA ILE A 403 -21.00 11.71 2.77
C ILE A 403 -21.91 10.49 2.88
N ILE A 404 -22.96 10.44 2.08
CA ILE A 404 -23.88 9.31 2.01
C ILE A 404 -23.66 8.62 0.67
N GLN A 405 -23.22 7.37 0.69
CA GLN A 405 -23.11 6.53 -0.50
C GLN A 405 -24.26 5.53 -0.48
N SER A 406 -25.14 5.59 -1.47
CA SER A 406 -26.23 4.62 -1.64
C SER A 406 -26.00 3.76 -2.87
N GLN A 407 -26.50 2.52 -2.85
CA GLN A 407 -26.51 1.63 -4.00
C GLN A 407 -27.24 2.24 -5.22
N ASP A 408 -28.25 3.08 -4.97
CA ASP A 408 -29.00 3.78 -6.02
C ASP A 408 -28.20 4.92 -6.66
N SER A 409 -27.10 5.33 -6.04
CA SER A 409 -26.22 6.36 -6.58
C SER A 409 -25.46 5.79 -7.79
N SER A 410 -25.80 6.25 -8.99
CA SER A 410 -25.20 5.70 -10.22
C SER A 410 -23.66 5.73 -10.14
N PRO A 411 -22.96 4.69 -10.61
CA PRO A 411 -21.50 4.60 -10.50
C PRO A 411 -20.72 5.62 -11.35
N LYS A 412 -21.39 6.59 -11.99
CA LYS A 412 -20.79 7.53 -12.95
C LYS A 412 -20.02 8.70 -12.33
N ASP A 413 -20.25 9.02 -11.06
CA ASP A 413 -19.62 10.17 -10.39
C ASP A 413 -18.55 9.79 -9.35
N LEU A 414 -18.19 8.50 -9.31
CA LEU A 414 -16.97 8.10 -8.63
C LEU A 414 -15.76 8.57 -9.47
N PRO A 415 -14.75 9.24 -8.89
CA PRO A 415 -13.49 9.57 -9.59
C PRO A 415 -12.63 8.33 -9.92
N PHE A 416 -13.23 7.14 -9.97
CA PHE A 416 -12.58 5.88 -10.30
C PHE A 416 -12.88 5.54 -11.76
N SER A 417 -12.10 6.18 -12.63
CA SER A 417 -12.07 5.89 -14.05
C SER A 417 -11.68 4.44 -14.29
N HIS A 418 -12.58 3.72 -14.96
CA HIS A 418 -12.34 2.57 -15.83
C HIS A 418 -10.86 2.38 -16.22
N PHE A 419 -10.23 1.34 -15.67
CA PHE A 419 -9.20 0.62 -16.39
C PHE A 419 -9.87 -0.56 -17.09
N PRO A 420 -9.52 -0.85 -18.35
CA PRO A 420 -10.15 -1.93 -19.10
C PRO A 420 -9.83 -3.26 -18.39
N ARG A 421 -10.85 -4.09 -18.26
CA ARG A 421 -10.67 -5.53 -18.01
C ARG A 421 -9.69 -6.05 -19.07
N MET A 422 -8.51 -6.49 -18.65
CA MET A 422 -7.61 -7.32 -19.47
C MET A 422 -7.92 -8.78 -19.24
#